data_AF-A0A1C3ZTP4-F1
#
_entry.id   AF-A0A1C3ZTP4-F1
#
_cell.length_a   1.000
_cell.length_b   1.000
_cell.length_c   1.000
_cell.angle_alpha   90.00
_cell.angle_beta   90.00
_cell.angle_gamma   90.00
#
_symmetry.space_group_name_H-M   'P 1'
#
loop_
_entity.id
_entity.type
_entity.pdbx_description
1 polymer ?
#
loop_
_entity_poly.entity_id
_entity_poly.type
_entity_poly.pdbx_seq_one_letter_code
_entity_poly.pdbx_strand_id
1 'polypeptide(L)'
;MSGIIDYQIEKYSFVEAAETPRLTQQWADVAQECLQVRAGAEERLRIALLNVDYVTSFELPFRLLLIRAPQLIASVRDELQLNQKNVIFNGKRFGCVYSLKNDLSDIPDAFQYRLSTRIRRVDPTGTAATPYQQIAKEVRAPRERLKMALEQGLQVTALDALFWFGSQRIAADIQRLRKAGVRIATAETEVSDNLTGTTRNVPVYRREEG
;
A
#
# COMPACT_ATOMS: atom_id res chain seq x y z
N MET A 1 -0.07 -25.18 2.83
CA MET A 1 -0.12 -25.07 1.37
C MET A 1 0.86 -23.97 0.97
N SER A 2 2.02 -24.36 0.45
CA SER A 2 3.08 -23.46 0.01
C SER A 2 2.90 -23.15 -1.47
N GLY A 3 2.71 -21.87 -1.79
CA GLY A 3 2.85 -21.38 -3.14
C GLY A 3 2.66 -19.87 -3.16
N ILE A 4 3.05 -19.25 -4.27
CA ILE A 4 3.15 -17.81 -4.42
C ILE A 4 1.79 -17.24 -4.83
N ILE A 5 1.40 -16.11 -4.22
CA ILE A 5 0.29 -15.29 -4.74
C ILE A 5 0.89 -14.25 -5.70
N ASP A 6 0.51 -14.33 -6.97
CA ASP A 6 0.99 -13.43 -8.00
C ASP A 6 -0.01 -12.30 -8.28
N TYR A 7 0.47 -11.06 -8.23
CA TYR A 7 -0.27 -9.85 -8.53
C TYR A 7 0.21 -9.27 -9.86
N GLN A 8 -0.54 -9.58 -10.93
CA GLN A 8 -0.28 -9.06 -12.27
C GLN A 8 -1.08 -7.79 -12.48
N ILE A 9 -0.40 -6.67 -12.48
CA ILE A 9 -0.95 -5.34 -12.62
C ILE A 9 -0.95 -5.01 -14.11
N GLU A 10 -2.12 -5.11 -14.74
CA GLU A 10 -2.34 -4.91 -16.18
C GLU A 10 -2.55 -3.42 -16.51
N LYS A 11 -3.17 -2.67 -15.60
CA LYS A 11 -3.32 -1.22 -15.68
C LYS A 11 -3.11 -0.63 -14.29
N TYR A 12 -2.24 0.36 -14.18
CA TYR A 12 -2.02 1.09 -12.94
C TYR A 12 -1.92 2.57 -13.23
N SER A 13 -2.83 3.35 -12.64
CA SER A 13 -2.80 4.81 -12.71
C SER A 13 -3.12 5.34 -11.33
N PHE A 14 -2.11 5.93 -10.70
CA PHE A 14 -2.22 6.60 -9.42
C PHE A 14 -1.66 8.02 -9.59
N VAL A 15 -2.54 9.02 -9.49
CA VAL A 15 -2.22 10.39 -9.89
C VAL A 15 -2.76 11.36 -8.85
N GLU A 16 -1.96 12.36 -8.50
CA GLU A 16 -2.39 13.54 -7.74
C GLU A 16 -2.92 14.61 -8.72
N ALA A 17 -4.03 15.28 -8.38
CA ALA A 17 -4.74 16.14 -9.33
C ALA A 17 -3.97 17.41 -9.74
N ALA A 18 -3.09 17.90 -8.88
CA ALA A 18 -2.21 19.04 -9.11
C ALA A 18 -0.74 18.61 -9.30
N GLU A 19 -0.50 17.35 -9.67
CA GLU A 19 0.85 16.83 -9.87
C GLU A 19 1.56 17.60 -10.97
N THR A 20 2.73 18.14 -10.66
CA THR A 20 3.54 18.88 -11.63
C THR A 20 4.25 17.91 -12.58
N PRO A 21 4.56 18.31 -13.82
CA PRO A 21 5.35 17.48 -14.74
C PRO A 21 6.69 17.03 -14.14
N ARG A 22 7.30 17.87 -13.29
CA ARG A 22 8.51 17.55 -12.54
C ARG A 22 8.30 16.40 -11.57
N LEU A 23 7.26 16.45 -10.74
CA LEU A 23 6.95 15.36 -9.79
C LEU A 23 6.59 14.07 -10.53
N THR A 24 5.85 14.16 -11.63
CA THR A 24 5.57 13.00 -12.48
C THR A 24 6.85 12.35 -12.99
N GLN A 25 7.81 13.14 -13.47
CA GLN A 25 9.11 12.63 -13.92
C GLN A 25 9.92 12.01 -12.76
N GLN A 26 10.03 12.71 -11.62
CA GLN A 26 10.74 12.19 -10.45
C GLN A 26 10.21 10.81 -10.02
N TRP A 27 8.89 10.64 -10.02
CA TRP A 27 8.29 9.35 -9.68
C TRP A 27 8.50 8.27 -10.74
N ALA A 28 8.57 8.63 -12.02
CA ALA A 28 8.93 7.70 -13.08
C ALA A 28 10.38 7.21 -12.91
N ASP A 29 11.29 8.13 -12.60
CA ASP A 29 12.71 7.83 -12.36
C ASP A 29 12.87 6.90 -11.15
N VAL A 30 12.19 7.20 -10.03
CA VAL A 30 12.15 6.34 -8.84
C VAL A 30 11.67 4.93 -9.17
N ALA A 31 10.56 4.80 -9.92
CA ALA A 31 10.02 3.50 -10.29
C ALA A 31 11.02 2.69 -11.14
N GLN A 32 11.68 3.36 -12.09
CA GLN A 32 12.70 2.74 -12.93
C GLN A 32 13.92 2.30 -12.11
N GLU A 33 14.44 3.18 -11.26
CA GLU A 33 15.61 2.88 -10.41
C GLU A 33 15.31 1.70 -9.47
N CYS A 34 14.15 1.70 -8.81
CA CYS A 34 13.70 0.61 -7.95
C CYS A 34 13.71 -0.75 -8.67
N LEU A 35 13.27 -0.78 -9.93
CA LEU A 35 13.29 -1.99 -10.75
C LEU A 35 14.72 -2.41 -11.13
N GLN A 36 15.56 -1.46 -11.53
CA GLN A 36 16.95 -1.73 -11.94
C GLN A 36 17.76 -2.37 -10.81
N VAL A 37 17.62 -1.86 -9.59
CA VAL A 37 18.36 -2.38 -8.43
C VAL A 37 17.62 -3.51 -7.68
N ARG A 38 16.42 -3.89 -8.14
CA ARG A 38 15.53 -4.84 -7.46
C ARG A 38 15.32 -4.46 -5.97
N ALA A 39 15.00 -3.20 -5.75
CA ALA A 39 14.96 -2.59 -4.41
C ALA A 39 13.94 -3.29 -3.49
N GLY A 40 14.39 -3.59 -2.26
CA GLY A 40 13.52 -4.01 -1.17
C GLY A 40 12.62 -2.88 -0.65
N ALA A 41 11.80 -3.15 0.36
CA ALA A 41 10.86 -2.15 0.89
C ALA A 41 11.54 -0.89 1.45
N GLU A 42 12.61 -1.04 2.23
CA GLU A 42 13.36 0.10 2.76
C GLU A 42 14.11 0.85 1.67
N GLU A 43 14.76 0.12 0.76
CA GLU A 43 15.52 0.73 -0.34
C GLU A 43 14.61 1.53 -1.28
N ARG A 44 13.43 1.01 -1.62
CA ARG A 44 12.43 1.77 -2.40
C ARG A 44 12.04 3.08 -1.71
N LEU A 45 11.91 3.06 -0.38
CA LEU A 45 11.63 4.29 0.37
C LEU A 45 12.81 5.27 0.30
N ARG A 46 14.04 4.79 0.50
CA ARG A 46 15.25 5.62 0.40
C ARG A 46 15.38 6.27 -0.97
N ILE A 47 15.26 5.49 -2.05
CA ILE A 47 15.29 5.97 -3.43
C ILE A 47 14.25 7.09 -3.63
N ALA A 48 13.01 6.88 -3.16
CA ALA A 48 11.97 7.90 -3.29
C ALA A 48 12.26 9.18 -2.50
N LEU A 49 12.77 9.06 -1.27
CA LEU A 49 13.11 10.21 -0.43
C LEU A 49 14.28 11.02 -0.99
N LEU A 50 15.23 10.37 -1.65
CA LEU A 50 16.40 11.02 -2.26
C LEU A 50 16.09 11.69 -3.60
N ASN A 51 15.11 11.18 -4.34
CA ASN A 51 14.86 11.61 -5.73
C ASN A 51 13.57 12.43 -5.95
N VAL A 52 12.60 12.37 -5.03
CA VAL A 52 11.36 13.16 -5.13
C VAL A 52 11.41 14.37 -4.23
N ASP A 53 10.94 15.52 -4.71
CA ASP A 53 10.95 16.77 -3.92
C ASP A 53 10.25 16.61 -2.56
N TYR A 54 9.22 15.76 -2.51
CA TYR A 54 8.57 15.28 -1.29
C TYR A 54 7.77 14.01 -1.57
N VAL A 55 7.51 13.22 -0.53
CA VAL A 55 6.64 12.03 -0.60
C VAL A 55 5.52 12.13 0.42
N THR A 56 4.31 11.71 0.07
CA THR A 56 3.21 11.70 1.04
C THR A 56 2.98 10.30 1.60
N SER A 57 2.65 10.23 2.88
CA SER A 57 2.25 8.99 3.56
C SER A 57 1.09 8.24 2.86
N PHE A 58 0.31 8.93 2.02
CA PHE A 58 -0.76 8.32 1.23
C PHE A 58 -0.27 7.65 -0.05
N GLU A 59 0.79 8.18 -0.67
CA GLU A 59 1.35 7.69 -1.94
C GLU A 59 2.18 6.43 -1.75
N LEU A 60 2.93 6.33 -0.65
CA LEU A 60 3.90 5.25 -0.41
C LEU A 60 3.31 3.84 -0.59
N PRO A 61 2.10 3.53 -0.07
CA PRO A 61 1.48 2.23 -0.30
C PRO A 61 1.09 1.98 -1.76
N PHE A 62 0.81 3.01 -2.55
CA PHE A 62 0.35 2.86 -3.94
C PHE A 62 1.51 2.89 -4.93
N ARG A 63 2.42 3.86 -4.83
CA ARG A 63 3.55 3.99 -5.76
C ARG A 63 4.60 2.90 -5.56
N LEU A 64 4.82 2.49 -4.31
CA LEU A 64 5.96 1.63 -3.93
C LEU A 64 5.54 0.36 -3.19
N LEU A 65 4.24 0.10 -3.05
CA LEU A 65 3.68 -1.04 -2.30
C LEU A 65 4.23 -1.17 -0.87
N LEU A 66 4.48 -0.02 -0.22
CA LEU A 66 4.99 0.04 1.16
C LEU A 66 3.86 -0.13 2.18
N ILE A 67 3.54 -1.39 2.46
CA ILE A 67 2.48 -1.78 3.40
C ILE A 67 2.78 -1.41 4.87
N ARG A 68 4.05 -1.22 5.21
CA ARG A 68 4.53 -0.83 6.56
C ARG A 68 5.19 0.56 6.53
N ALA A 69 4.62 1.49 5.76
CA ALA A 69 5.20 2.82 5.56
C ALA A 69 5.56 3.55 6.88
N PRO A 70 4.74 3.55 7.95
CA PRO A 70 5.13 4.20 9.21
C PRO A 70 6.40 3.61 9.84
N GLN A 71 6.55 2.28 9.83
CA GLN A 71 7.73 1.60 10.37
C GLN A 71 8.97 1.89 9.52
N LEU A 72 8.82 1.89 8.19
CA LEU A 72 9.92 2.20 7.27
C LEU A 72 10.36 3.66 7.38
N ILE A 73 9.43 4.61 7.52
CA ILE A 73 9.78 6.02 7.76
C ILE A 73 10.56 6.15 9.07
N ALA A 74 10.15 5.44 10.12
CA ALA A 74 10.85 5.47 11.40
C ALA A 74 12.30 4.93 11.29
N SER A 75 12.55 3.93 10.43
CA SER A 75 13.92 3.38 10.28
C SER A 75 14.88 4.31 9.55
N VAL A 76 14.38 5.17 8.65
CA VAL A 76 15.24 6.06 7.84
C VAL A 76 15.24 7.51 8.30
N ARG A 77 14.37 7.90 9.24
CA ARG A 77 14.15 9.30 9.64
C ARG A 77 15.42 9.98 10.16
N ASP A 78 16.12 9.33 11.07
CA ASP A 78 17.26 9.94 11.76
C ASP A 78 18.48 10.03 10.83
N GLU A 79 18.68 9.00 10.01
CA GLU A 79 19.78 8.94 9.05
C GLU A 79 19.63 10.00 7.94
N LEU A 80 18.42 10.19 7.43
CA LEU A 80 18.15 11.10 6.33
C LEU A 80 17.74 12.51 6.79
N GLN A 81 17.67 12.76 8.10
CA GLN A 81 17.20 14.04 8.66
C GLN A 81 15.83 14.47 8.10
N LEU A 82 14.87 13.54 8.06
CA LEU A 82 13.58 13.77 7.43
C LEU A 82 12.76 14.83 8.15
N ASN A 83 12.38 15.87 7.41
CA ASN A 83 11.39 16.84 7.82
C ASN A 83 9.98 16.34 7.47
N GLN A 84 9.01 16.74 8.29
CA GLN A 84 7.61 16.36 8.08
C GLN A 84 6.66 17.52 8.34
N LYS A 85 5.52 17.51 7.64
CA LYS A 85 4.35 18.33 8.00
C LYS A 85 3.05 17.58 7.82
N ASN A 86 2.03 18.00 8.56
CA ASN A 86 0.68 17.42 8.49
C ASN A 86 -0.08 17.95 7.29
N VAL A 87 -0.84 17.09 6.62
CA VAL A 87 -1.61 17.43 5.41
C VAL A 87 -2.93 16.66 5.34
N ILE A 88 -3.82 17.12 4.47
CA ILE A 88 -5.13 16.50 4.21
C ILE A 88 -5.17 15.84 2.84
N PHE A 89 -5.57 14.57 2.80
CA PHE A 89 -5.79 13.81 1.58
C PHE A 89 -7.28 13.66 1.29
N ASN A 90 -7.67 13.89 0.04
CA ASN A 90 -9.03 13.68 -0.47
C ASN A 90 -10.10 14.35 0.42
N GLY A 91 -9.78 15.56 0.92
CA GLY A 91 -10.65 16.44 1.71
C GLY A 91 -10.95 15.99 3.15
N LYS A 92 -10.51 14.80 3.59
CA LYS A 92 -10.89 14.28 4.93
C LYS A 92 -9.86 13.42 5.64
N ARG A 93 -8.86 12.91 4.94
CA ARG A 93 -7.94 11.93 5.50
C ARG A 93 -6.66 12.63 5.95
N PHE A 94 -6.41 12.65 7.25
CA PHE A 94 -5.15 13.15 7.80
C PHE A 94 -3.97 12.23 7.46
N GLY A 95 -2.83 12.86 7.22
CA GLY A 95 -1.52 12.22 7.25
C GLY A 95 -0.43 13.27 7.15
N CYS A 96 0.68 12.90 6.53
CA CYS A 96 1.87 13.74 6.46
C CYS A 96 2.57 13.65 5.11
N VAL A 97 3.36 14.70 4.85
CA VAL A 97 4.40 14.75 3.83
C VAL A 97 5.75 14.59 4.51
N TYR A 98 6.68 13.93 3.83
CA TYR A 98 8.09 13.81 4.20
C TYR A 98 8.96 14.42 3.10
N SER A 99 10.01 15.13 3.48
CA SER A 99 10.99 15.68 2.55
C SER A 99 12.34 15.85 3.24
N LEU A 100 13.41 15.83 2.46
CA LEU A 100 14.76 16.20 2.91
C LEU A 100 14.94 17.73 2.96
N LYS A 101 14.01 18.50 2.40
CA LYS A 101 14.05 19.97 2.49
C LYS A 101 13.76 20.42 3.92
N ASN A 102 14.52 21.39 4.40
CA ASN A 102 14.28 22.02 5.71
C ASN A 102 13.03 22.90 5.69
N ASP A 103 12.82 23.63 4.60
CA ASP A 103 11.62 24.43 4.40
C ASP A 103 10.56 23.65 3.62
N LEU A 104 9.36 23.56 4.21
CA LEU A 104 8.21 22.86 3.68
C LEU A 104 7.06 23.81 3.30
N SER A 105 7.29 25.13 3.30
CA SER A 105 6.30 26.15 2.97
C SER A 105 5.69 25.97 1.59
N ASP A 106 6.52 25.58 0.61
CA ASP A 106 6.15 25.50 -0.80
C ASP A 106 5.43 24.19 -1.17
N ILE A 107 5.36 23.25 -0.23
CA ILE A 107 4.65 21.98 -0.40
C ILE A 107 3.16 22.22 -0.14
N PRO A 108 2.22 21.64 -0.90
CA PRO A 108 0.79 21.77 -0.61
C PRO A 108 0.39 21.20 0.77
N ASP A 109 -0.63 21.80 1.39
CA ASP A 109 -1.23 21.28 2.64
C ASP A 109 -2.38 20.30 2.39
N ALA A 110 -2.83 20.19 1.14
CA ALA A 110 -3.89 19.28 0.73
C ALA A 110 -3.60 18.66 -0.64
N PHE A 111 -3.98 17.40 -0.80
CA PHE A 111 -3.77 16.64 -2.03
C PHE A 111 -5.04 15.88 -2.42
N GLN A 112 -5.24 15.69 -3.72
CA GLN A 112 -6.37 14.98 -4.30
C GLN A 112 -5.89 13.84 -5.20
N TYR A 113 -5.94 12.61 -4.68
CA TYR A 113 -5.48 11.43 -5.40
C TYR A 113 -6.62 10.66 -6.03
N ARG A 114 -6.34 10.11 -7.22
CA ARG A 114 -7.18 9.13 -7.90
C ARG A 114 -6.39 7.87 -8.18
N LEU A 115 -7.03 6.73 -7.99
CA LEU A 115 -6.48 5.41 -8.30
C LEU A 115 -7.40 4.71 -9.28
N SER A 116 -6.83 4.22 -10.38
CA SER A 116 -7.47 3.35 -11.36
C SER A 116 -6.57 2.16 -11.62
N THR A 117 -7.04 0.97 -11.29
CA THR A 117 -6.25 -0.26 -11.41
C THR A 117 -7.02 -1.37 -12.11
N ARG A 118 -6.29 -2.19 -12.88
CA ARG A 118 -6.71 -3.51 -13.31
C ARG A 118 -5.64 -4.49 -12.87
N ILE A 119 -6.00 -5.37 -11.94
CA ILE A 119 -5.06 -6.29 -11.29
C ILE A 119 -5.67 -7.68 -11.33
N ARG A 120 -4.89 -8.63 -11.85
CA ARG A 120 -5.16 -10.06 -11.77
C ARG A 120 -4.37 -10.60 -10.58
N ARG A 121 -5.09 -11.31 -9.70
CA ARG A 121 -4.53 -12.05 -8.56
C ARG A 121 -4.65 -13.53 -8.88
N VAL A 122 -3.58 -14.28 -8.76
CA VAL A 122 -3.57 -15.73 -8.91
C VAL A 122 -2.87 -16.32 -7.70
N ASP A 123 -3.55 -17.17 -6.95
CA ASP A 123 -2.91 -17.96 -5.90
C ASP A 123 -2.76 -19.43 -6.32
N PRO A 124 -2.04 -20.25 -5.54
CA PRO A 124 -1.74 -21.64 -5.91
C PRO A 124 -2.97 -22.54 -6.06
N THR A 125 -4.12 -22.12 -5.53
CA THR A 125 -5.39 -22.86 -5.67
C THR A 125 -6.16 -22.48 -6.93
N GLY A 126 -5.64 -21.52 -7.71
CA GLY A 126 -6.34 -20.91 -8.83
C GLY A 126 -7.38 -19.86 -8.41
N THR A 127 -7.42 -19.47 -7.12
CA THR A 127 -8.37 -18.47 -6.65
C THR A 127 -7.99 -17.09 -7.20
N ALA A 128 -8.95 -16.50 -7.94
CA ALA A 128 -8.79 -15.23 -8.62
C ALA A 128 -9.13 -14.03 -7.72
N ALA A 129 -8.94 -12.81 -8.24
CA ALA A 129 -9.35 -11.56 -7.59
C ALA A 129 -10.88 -11.41 -7.42
N THR A 130 -11.70 -12.24 -8.08
CA THR A 130 -13.15 -12.11 -8.17
C THR A 130 -13.87 -11.97 -6.83
N PRO A 131 -13.59 -12.80 -5.79
CA PRO A 131 -14.28 -12.67 -4.50
C PRO A 131 -14.00 -11.31 -3.83
N TYR A 132 -12.75 -10.84 -3.87
CA TYR A 132 -12.36 -9.54 -3.33
C TYR A 132 -13.04 -8.38 -4.07
N GLN A 133 -13.11 -8.47 -5.41
CA GLN A 133 -13.80 -7.48 -6.24
C GLN A 133 -15.30 -7.43 -5.96
N GLN A 134 -15.94 -8.58 -5.75
CA GLN A 134 -17.36 -8.67 -5.44
C GLN A 134 -17.66 -8.00 -4.09
N ILE A 135 -16.91 -8.34 -3.04
CA ILE A 135 -17.04 -7.70 -1.72
C ILE A 135 -16.84 -6.18 -1.82
N ALA A 136 -15.86 -5.72 -2.61
CA ALA A 136 -15.59 -4.30 -2.78
C ALA A 136 -16.75 -3.53 -3.45
N LYS A 137 -17.54 -4.20 -4.31
CA LYS A 137 -18.74 -3.66 -4.94
C LYS A 137 -19.93 -3.61 -3.99
N GLU A 138 -20.11 -4.67 -3.18
CA GLU A 138 -21.29 -4.84 -2.32
C GLU A 138 -21.18 -4.04 -1.01
N VAL A 139 -19.98 -3.94 -0.44
CA VAL A 139 -19.76 -3.32 0.87
C VAL A 139 -19.07 -1.96 0.68
N ARG A 140 -19.62 -0.92 1.29
CA ARG A 140 -19.05 0.44 1.18
C ARG A 140 -17.87 0.69 2.12
N ALA A 141 -17.95 0.22 3.36
CA ALA A 141 -16.99 0.54 4.40
C ALA A 141 -15.73 -0.36 4.33
N PRO A 142 -14.51 0.21 4.27
CA PRO A 142 -13.26 -0.56 4.16
C PRO A 142 -13.10 -1.70 5.17
N ARG A 143 -13.37 -1.43 6.46
CA ARG A 143 -13.21 -2.43 7.52
C ARG A 143 -14.25 -3.54 7.43
N GLU A 144 -15.46 -3.24 6.99
CA GLU A 144 -16.51 -4.25 6.82
C GLU A 144 -16.22 -5.15 5.62
N ARG A 145 -15.59 -4.63 4.55
CA ARG A 145 -15.09 -5.47 3.45
C ARG A 145 -14.08 -6.50 3.96
N LEU A 146 -13.11 -6.06 4.76
CA LEU A 146 -12.10 -6.94 5.36
C LEU A 146 -12.76 -8.00 6.26
N LYS A 147 -13.71 -7.59 7.11
CA LYS A 147 -14.45 -8.51 7.98
C LYS A 147 -15.20 -9.56 7.15
N MET A 148 -15.98 -9.13 6.16
CA MET A 148 -16.75 -10.03 5.30
C MET A 148 -15.86 -11.04 4.56
N ALA A 149 -14.71 -10.60 4.04
CA ALA A 149 -13.76 -11.48 3.38
C ALA A 149 -13.26 -12.59 4.32
N LEU A 150 -12.86 -12.22 5.54
CA LEU A 150 -12.42 -13.18 6.56
C LEU A 150 -13.55 -14.12 6.97
N GLU A 151 -14.77 -13.62 7.11
CA GLU A 151 -15.95 -14.43 7.46
C GLU A 151 -16.34 -15.43 6.37
N GLN A 152 -16.10 -15.10 5.10
CA GLN A 152 -16.25 -15.99 3.94
C GLN A 152 -15.06 -16.96 3.77
N GLY A 153 -14.11 -16.98 4.71
CA GLY A 153 -12.95 -17.88 4.67
C GLY A 153 -11.84 -17.44 3.71
N LEU A 154 -11.90 -16.22 3.16
CA LEU A 154 -10.82 -15.71 2.31
C LEU A 154 -9.56 -15.44 3.12
N GLN A 155 -8.41 -15.72 2.50
CA GLN A 155 -7.10 -15.31 3.00
C GLN A 155 -6.78 -13.92 2.47
N VAL A 156 -6.59 -12.95 3.36
CA VAL A 156 -6.38 -11.55 2.96
C VAL A 156 -4.94 -11.16 3.22
N THR A 157 -4.19 -10.81 2.17
CA THR A 157 -2.90 -10.14 2.32
C THR A 157 -3.08 -8.62 2.45
N ALA A 158 -2.00 -7.92 2.75
CA ALA A 158 -2.03 -6.47 2.72
C ALA A 158 -2.23 -5.86 1.32
N LEU A 159 -1.78 -6.54 0.25
CA LEU A 159 -2.03 -6.10 -1.11
C LEU A 159 -3.51 -6.26 -1.47
N ASP A 160 -4.15 -7.35 -1.02
CA ASP A 160 -5.59 -7.55 -1.20
C ASP A 160 -6.39 -6.41 -0.58
N ALA A 161 -6.05 -6.06 0.67
CA ALA A 161 -6.72 -4.99 1.37
C ALA A 161 -6.43 -3.60 0.78
N LEU A 162 -5.22 -3.37 0.27
CA LEU A 162 -4.85 -2.13 -0.41
C LEU A 162 -5.67 -1.96 -1.71
N PHE A 163 -5.73 -2.99 -2.55
CA PHE A 163 -6.31 -2.90 -3.89
C PHE A 163 -7.84 -2.98 -3.90
N TRP A 164 -8.45 -3.82 -3.07
CA TRP A 164 -9.90 -4.03 -3.10
C TRP A 164 -10.63 -3.45 -1.90
N PHE A 165 -10.00 -3.40 -0.72
CA PHE A 165 -10.69 -2.98 0.50
C PHE A 165 -10.45 -1.53 0.89
N GLY A 166 -9.52 -0.82 0.22
CA GLY A 166 -9.20 0.57 0.53
C GLY A 166 -8.51 0.75 1.88
N SER A 167 -7.88 -0.31 2.41
CA SER A 167 -7.11 -0.25 3.65
C SER A 167 -5.62 -0.20 3.36
N GLN A 168 -4.99 0.92 3.73
CA GLN A 168 -3.53 1.07 3.72
C GLN A 168 -2.86 0.56 5.01
N ARG A 169 -3.66 0.26 6.05
CA ARG A 169 -3.18 -0.10 7.39
C ARG A 169 -3.91 -1.33 7.88
N ILE A 170 -3.86 -2.40 7.09
CA ILE A 170 -4.59 -3.65 7.37
C ILE A 170 -4.32 -4.16 8.79
N ALA A 171 -3.07 -4.09 9.29
CA ALA A 171 -2.73 -4.55 10.63
C ALA A 171 -3.54 -3.84 11.73
N ALA A 172 -3.80 -2.53 11.57
CA ALA A 172 -4.63 -1.78 12.52
C ALA A 172 -6.10 -2.17 12.41
N ASP A 173 -6.61 -2.45 11.21
CA ASP A 173 -7.98 -2.92 11.01
C ASP A 173 -8.17 -4.34 11.57
N ILE A 174 -7.21 -5.24 11.35
CA ILE A 174 -7.18 -6.59 11.94
C ILE A 174 -7.18 -6.51 13.47
N GLN A 175 -6.36 -5.64 14.06
CA GLN A 175 -6.34 -5.44 15.50
C GLN A 175 -7.70 -4.99 16.04
N ARG A 176 -8.40 -4.10 15.33
CA ARG A 176 -9.76 -3.66 15.71
C ARG A 176 -10.77 -4.81 15.59
N LEU A 177 -10.68 -5.62 14.55
CA LEU A 177 -11.57 -6.78 14.36
C LEU A 177 -11.36 -7.84 15.45
N ARG A 178 -10.10 -8.12 15.82
CA ARG A 178 -9.77 -8.99 16.96
C ARG A 178 -10.38 -8.48 18.26
N LYS A 179 -10.24 -7.18 18.55
CA LYS A 179 -10.88 -6.54 19.72
C LYS A 179 -12.40 -6.62 19.68
N ALA A 180 -12.99 -6.69 18.49
CA ALA A 180 -14.43 -6.88 18.29
C ALA A 180 -14.86 -8.37 18.31
N GLY A 181 -13.97 -9.30 18.68
CA GLY A 181 -14.28 -10.72 18.87
C GLY A 181 -14.06 -11.62 17.64
N VAL A 182 -13.57 -11.08 16.52
CA VAL A 182 -13.24 -11.92 15.35
C VAL A 182 -11.94 -12.69 15.61
N ARG A 183 -12.01 -14.02 15.62
CA ARG A 183 -10.83 -14.90 15.73
C ARG A 183 -10.07 -14.92 14.41
N ILE A 184 -8.89 -14.30 14.37
CA ILE A 184 -8.09 -14.10 13.14
C ILE A 184 -6.67 -14.57 13.41
N ALA A 185 -6.21 -15.56 12.65
CA ALA A 185 -4.82 -16.00 12.60
C ALA A 185 -4.01 -15.10 11.66
N THR A 186 -2.73 -14.91 12.00
CA THR A 186 -1.74 -14.31 11.10
C THR A 186 -0.68 -15.35 10.77
N ALA A 187 -0.39 -15.51 9.49
CA ALA A 187 0.73 -16.29 9.00
C ALA A 187 1.52 -15.43 7.99
N GLU A 188 2.55 -16.00 7.39
CA GLU A 188 3.25 -15.40 6.25
C GLU A 188 2.95 -16.19 4.98
N THR A 189 2.93 -15.48 3.87
CA THR A 189 2.83 -16.06 2.52
C THR A 189 3.76 -15.29 1.59
N GLU A 190 4.26 -15.97 0.56
CA GLU A 190 5.09 -15.35 -0.46
C GLU A 190 4.21 -14.72 -1.54
N VAL A 191 4.54 -13.49 -1.94
CA VAL A 191 3.84 -12.77 -3.00
C VAL A 191 4.82 -12.26 -4.04
N SER A 192 4.38 -12.22 -5.28
CA SER A 192 5.07 -11.61 -6.42
C SER A 192 4.21 -10.50 -7.00
N ASP A 193 4.83 -9.42 -7.50
CA ASP A 193 4.14 -8.42 -8.31
C ASP A 193 5.02 -7.83 -9.41
N ASN A 194 4.40 -7.47 -10.52
CA ASN A 194 5.09 -6.86 -11.67
C ASN A 194 5.20 -5.33 -11.60
N LEU A 195 4.57 -4.65 -10.63
CA LEU A 195 4.72 -3.21 -10.45
C LEU A 195 6.10 -2.86 -9.88
N THR A 196 6.60 -3.72 -9.00
CA THR A 196 7.88 -3.53 -8.30
C THR A 196 8.88 -4.61 -8.67
N GLY A 197 8.44 -5.66 -9.38
CA GLY A 197 9.31 -6.73 -9.87
C GLY A 197 9.93 -7.58 -8.76
N THR A 198 9.28 -7.65 -7.59
CA THR A 198 9.83 -8.32 -6.41
C THR A 198 8.97 -9.49 -5.94
N THR A 199 9.63 -10.52 -5.44
CA THR A 199 9.02 -11.61 -4.66
C THR A 199 9.38 -11.42 -3.19
N ARG A 200 8.40 -11.47 -2.29
CA ARG A 200 8.61 -11.21 -0.85
C ARG A 200 7.58 -11.90 0.04
N ASN A 201 7.98 -12.19 1.27
CA ASN A 201 7.04 -12.62 2.31
C ASN A 201 6.22 -11.45 2.84
N VAL A 202 4.91 -11.65 2.96
CA VAL A 202 3.99 -10.70 3.56
C VAL A 202 3.05 -11.39 4.54
N PRO A 203 2.50 -10.66 5.53
CA PRO A 203 1.46 -11.18 6.38
C PRO A 203 0.21 -11.55 5.57
N VAL A 204 -0.34 -12.73 5.87
CA VAL A 204 -1.65 -13.17 5.42
C VAL A 204 -2.56 -13.40 6.63
N TYR A 205 -3.78 -12.91 6.53
CA TYR A 205 -4.78 -12.99 7.58
C TYR A 205 -5.91 -13.93 7.15
N ARG A 206 -6.31 -14.82 8.05
CA ARG A 206 -7.44 -15.72 7.84
C ARG A 206 -8.25 -15.85 9.12
N ARG A 207 -9.55 -16.09 8.99
CA ARG A 207 -10.37 -16.45 10.15
C ARG A 207 -9.92 -17.81 10.69
N GLU A 208 -9.89 -17.95 12.00
CA GLU A 208 -9.71 -19.24 12.64
C GLU A 208 -11.05 -19.99 12.63
N GLU A 209 -11.03 -21.23 12.18
CA GLU A 209 -12.16 -22.14 12.39
C GLU A 209 -12.23 -22.45 13.89
N GLY A 210 -13.45 -22.33 14.41
CA GLY A 210 -13.71 -22.19 15.83
C GLY A 210 -13.83 -23.48 16.59
#